data_AF-A0A955XAL4-F1
#
_entry.id   AF-A0A955XAL4-F1
#
_cell.length_a   1.000
_cell.length_b   1.000
_cell.length_c   1.000
_cell.angle_alpha   90.00
_cell.angle_beta   90.00
_cell.angle_gamma   90.00
#
_symmetry.space_group_name_H-M   'P 1'
#
loop_
_entity.id
_entity.type
_entity.pdbx_description
1 polymer ?
#
loop_
_entity_poly.entity_id
_entity_poly.type
_entity_poly.pdbx_seq_one_letter_code
_entity_poly.pdbx_strand_id
1 'polypeptide(L)' 'MVELTTVTDESLEETLNQWTAEGWSLDGIHFAMRESSKRPAMAFVVFTR' A
#
# COMPACT_ATOMS: atom_id res chain seq x y z
N MET A 1 -5.07 -6.24 5.88
CA MET A 1 -4.85 -4.92 5.24
C MET A 1 -3.67 -4.26 5.92
N VAL A 2 -2.89 -3.48 5.18
CA VAL A 2 -1.69 -2.79 5.67
C VAL A 2 -1.85 -1.30 5.39
N GLU A 3 -1.55 -0.48 6.38
CA GLU A 3 -1.69 0.97 6.31
C GLU A 3 -0.30 1.62 6.18
N LEU A 4 -0.10 2.39 5.12
CA LEU A 4 1.14 3.11 4.86
C LEU A 4 0.90 4.61 5.01
N THR A 5 1.63 5.24 5.93
CA THR A 5 1.62 6.70 6.16
C THR A 5 2.65 7.44 5.32
N THR A 6 3.61 6.71 4.75
CA THR A 6 4.55 7.17 3.73
C THR A 6 4.26 6.38 2.46
N VAL A 7 3.89 7.07 1.38
CA VAL A 7 3.55 6.43 0.11
C VAL A 7 4.61 6.78 -0.93
N THR A 8 5.67 5.97 -0.93
CA THR A 8 6.71 5.97 -1.98
C THR A 8 6.73 4.62 -2.69
N ASP A 9 7.32 4.60 -3.89
CA ASP A 9 7.53 3.37 -4.66
C ASP A 9 8.26 2.29 -3.81
N GLU A 10 9.30 2.70 -3.09
CA GLU A 10 10.07 1.83 -2.18
C GLU A 10 9.18 1.22 -1.08
N SER A 11 8.40 2.06 -0.37
CA SER A 11 7.54 1.58 0.72
C SER A 11 6.44 0.62 0.25
N LEU A 12 5.93 0.84 -0.98
CA LEU A 12 4.93 -0.02 -1.59
C LEU A 12 5.58 -1.34 -2.02
N GLU A 13 6.74 -1.29 -2.68
CA GLU A 13 7.47 -2.48 -3.11
C GLU A 13 7.85 -3.38 -1.93
N GLU A 14 8.40 -2.81 -0.86
CA GLU A 14 8.75 -3.55 0.36
C GLU A 14 7.52 -4.23 0.98
N THR A 15 6.41 -3.51 1.08
CA THR A 15 5.15 -4.04 1.61
C THR A 15 4.63 -5.19 0.74
N LEU A 16 4.57 -4.99 -0.58
CA LEU A 16 4.09 -6.01 -1.51
C LEU A 16 4.95 -7.28 -1.45
N ASN A 17 6.27 -7.13 -1.49
CA ASN A 17 7.19 -8.25 -1.44
C ASN A 17 7.09 -9.03 -0.13
N GLN A 18 6.97 -8.34 1.01
CA GLN A 18 6.83 -9.01 2.30
C GLN A 18 5.58 -9.90 2.35
N TRP A 19 4.41 -9.34 2.06
CA TRP A 19 3.14 -10.08 2.20
C TRP A 19 2.94 -11.14 1.11
N THR A 20 3.43 -10.89 -0.10
CA THR A 20 3.42 -11.92 -1.15
C THR A 20 4.36 -13.09 -0.84
N ALA A 21 5.52 -12.83 -0.23
CA ALA A 21 6.42 -13.89 0.26
C ALA A 21 5.79 -14.72 1.39
N GLU A 22 4.92 -14.12 2.19
CA GLU A 22 4.11 -14.82 3.19
C GLU A 22 2.93 -15.63 2.59
N GLY A 23 2.75 -15.59 1.26
CA GLY A 23 1.72 -16.35 0.54
C GLY A 23 0.39 -15.64 0.40
N TRP A 24 0.33 -14.33 0.66
CA TRP A 24 -0.86 -13.53 0.44
C TRP A 24 -0.96 -13.02 -1.00
N SER A 25 -2.17 -12.95 -1.53
CA SER A 25 -2.44 -12.35 -2.83
C SER A 25 -2.84 -10.89 -2.67
N LEU A 26 -2.29 -10.02 -3.50
CA LEU A 26 -2.70 -8.62 -3.55
C LEU A 26 -4.12 -8.52 -4.11
N ASP A 27 -5.02 -7.89 -3.36
CA ASP A 27 -6.41 -7.66 -3.75
C ASP A 27 -6.61 -6.24 -4.30
N GLY A 28 -6.01 -5.24 -3.63
CA GLY A 28 -6.13 -3.85 -4.07
C GLY A 28 -5.30 -2.87 -3.25
N ILE A 29 -5.13 -1.67 -3.79
CA ILE A 29 -4.45 -0.55 -3.11
C ILE A 29 -5.37 0.68 -3.16
N HIS A 30 -5.71 1.23 -2.00
CA HIS A 30 -6.52 2.43 -1.89
C HIS A 30 -5.67 3.61 -1.41
N PHE A 31 -5.62 4.67 -2.20
CA PHE A 31 -4.88 5.88 -1.85
C PHE A 31 -5.78 6.94 -1.22
N ALA A 32 -5.39 7.42 -0.04
CA ALA A 32 -5.99 8.59 0.59
C ALA A 32 -5.22 9.85 0.19
N MET A 33 -5.83 10.66 -0.67
CA MET A 33 -5.25 11.90 -1.19
C MET A 33 -5.38 13.04 -0.17
N ARG A 34 -4.38 13.95 -0.09
CA ARG A 34 -4.57 15.25 0.59
C ARG A 34 -5.16 16.25 -0.41
N GLU A 35 -6.10 17.07 0.04
CA GLU A 35 -6.86 18.04 -0.77
C GLU A 35 -5.99 19.03 -1.58
N SER A 36 -4.71 19.20 -1.25
CA SER A 36 -3.80 20.16 -1.92
C SER A 36 -2.59 19.52 -2.61
N SER A 37 -2.49 18.18 -2.65
CA SER A 37 -1.31 17.49 -3.20
C SER A 37 -1.65 16.36 -4.15
N LYS A 38 -0.92 16.28 -5.27
CA LYS A 38 -0.94 15.12 -6.18
C LYS A 38 -0.32 13.86 -5.55
N ARG A 39 0.33 13.99 -4.39
CA ARG A 39 0.92 12.85 -3.65
C ARG A 39 -0.09 12.35 -2.61
N PRO A 40 -0.40 11.05 -2.62
CA PRO A 40 -1.24 10.45 -1.58
C PRO A 40 -0.57 10.58 -0.21
N ALA A 41 -1.38 10.85 0.81
CA ALA A 41 -0.91 10.91 2.18
C ALA A 41 -0.85 9.55 2.86
N MET A 42 -1.78 8.66 2.50
CA MET A 42 -1.76 7.30 2.99
C MET A 42 -2.17 6.33 1.89
N ALA A 43 -1.76 5.08 2.04
CA ALA A 43 -2.21 3.97 1.22
C ALA A 43 -2.69 2.83 2.10
N PHE A 44 -3.77 2.17 1.69
CA PHE A 44 -4.28 0.95 2.29
C PHE A 44 -4.06 -0.18 1.29
N VAL A 45 -3.19 -1.13 1.63
CA VAL A 45 -2.91 -2.30 0.80
C VAL A 45 -3.72 -3.48 1.34
N VAL A 46 -4.61 -4.00 0.52
CA VAL A 46 -5.52 -5.09 0.86
C VAL A 46 -4.97 -6.38 0.28
N PHE A 47 -4.91 -7.40 1.12
CA PHE A 47 -4.45 -8.73 0.77
C PHE A 47 -5.54 -9.75 1.11
N THR A 48 -5.66 -10.78 0.27
CA THR A 48 -6.54 -11.94 0.43
C THR A 48 -5.72 -13.23 0.38
N ARG A 49 -6.31 -14.35 0.75
CA ARG A 49 -5.66 -15.67 0.74
C ARG A 49 -6.36 -16.60 -0.24
#